data_AF-A0A1H1UGP1-F1
#
_entry.id   AF-A0A1H1UGP1-F1
#
_cell.length_a   1.000
_cell.length_b   1.000
_cell.length_c   1.000
_cell.angle_alpha   90.00
_cell.angle_beta   90.00
_cell.angle_gamma   90.00
#
_symmetry.space_group_name_H-M   'P 1'
#
loop_
_entity.id
_entity.type
_entity.pdbx_description
1 polymer ?
#
loop_
_entity_poly.entity_id
_entity_poly.type
_entity_poly.pdbx_seq_one_letter_code
_entity_poly.pdbx_strand_id
1 'polypeptide(L)'
;MVMNSADVGARRRLIVMQRLRERRRRLGLTQKQVVSRLGRLGVLTTNKALSSLEHGAGLDVAKLPELAHALECTVTYLLGMTSDPRSWAPDTTPASQQQGPRDQSAAAANRPRVPGAVPAGVRPDWARRPDLARRSAAPGLVNAHPPTRNPPPSA
;
A
#
# COMPACT_ATOMS: atom_id res chain seq x y z
N MET A 1 -3.74 28.38 11.68
CA MET A 1 -3.02 28.39 10.39
C MET A 1 -3.63 27.33 9.49
N VAL A 2 -4.41 27.72 8.50
CA VAL A 2 -4.93 26.78 7.49
C VAL A 2 -3.80 26.54 6.50
N MET A 3 -3.30 25.30 6.43
CA MET A 3 -2.30 24.93 5.42
C MET A 3 -2.93 25.05 4.04
N ASN A 4 -2.25 25.76 3.13
CA ASN A 4 -2.71 25.92 1.76
C ASN A 4 -2.84 24.53 1.10
N SER A 5 -3.90 24.29 0.33
CA SER A 5 -4.14 23.00 -0.32
C SER A 5 -3.00 22.60 -1.26
N ALA A 6 -2.33 23.58 -1.86
CA ALA A 6 -1.11 23.40 -2.66
C ALA A 6 0.05 22.78 -1.84
N ASP A 7 0.24 23.22 -0.59
CA ASP A 7 1.29 22.71 0.30
C ASP A 7 1.00 21.26 0.71
N VAL A 8 -0.26 20.92 0.95
CA VAL A 8 -0.70 19.55 1.25
C VAL A 8 -0.43 18.62 0.06
N GLY A 9 -0.74 19.08 -1.16
CA GLY A 9 -0.46 18.35 -2.39
C GLY A 9 1.04 18.13 -2.62
N ALA A 10 1.86 19.16 -2.41
CA ALA A 10 3.32 19.07 -2.53
C ALA A 10 3.92 18.09 -1.51
N ARG A 11 3.47 18.16 -0.25
CA ARG A 11 3.89 17.22 0.80
C ARG A 11 3.53 15.78 0.47
N ARG A 12 2.32 15.52 -0.04
CA ARG A 12 1.91 14.18 -0.47
C ARG A 12 2.77 13.66 -1.62
N ARG A 13 3.08 14.49 -2.62
CA ARG A 13 3.98 14.11 -3.73
C ARG A 13 5.36 13.70 -3.23
N LEU A 14 5.93 14.44 -2.27
CA LEU A 14 7.22 14.13 -1.66
C LEU A 14 7.21 12.75 -0.97
N ILE A 15 6.17 12.48 -0.18
CA ILE A 15 6.00 11.19 0.51
C ILE A 15 5.93 10.04 -0.50
N VAL A 16 5.13 10.20 -1.56
CA VAL A 16 4.97 9.17 -2.59
C VAL A 16 6.28 8.88 -3.30
N MET A 17 7.05 9.90 -3.72
CA MET A 17 8.32 9.67 -4.40
C MET A 17 9.31 8.93 -3.49
N GLN A 18 9.36 9.32 -2.21
CA GLN A 18 10.24 8.69 -1.23
C GLN A 18 9.87 7.22 -1.02
N ARG A 19 8.59 6.92 -0.77
CA ARG A 19 8.11 5.55 -0.53
C ARG A 19 8.29 4.65 -1.75
N LEU A 20 8.09 5.18 -2.94
CA LEU A 20 8.31 4.47 -4.19
C LEU A 20 9.78 4.07 -4.33
N ARG A 21 10.71 5.02 -4.16
CA ARG A 21 12.15 4.79 -4.23
C ARG A 21 12.63 3.80 -3.16
N GLU A 22 12.18 3.98 -1.92
CA GLU A 22 12.51 3.09 -0.80
C GLU A 22 12.02 1.66 -1.07
N ARG A 23 10.77 1.50 -1.52
CA ARG A 23 10.20 0.16 -1.75
C ARG A 23 10.90 -0.55 -2.89
N ARG A 24 11.14 0.15 -4.02
CA ARG A 24 11.88 -0.41 -5.15
C ARG A 24 13.26 -0.93 -4.71
N ARG A 25 13.99 -0.14 -3.91
CA ARG A 25 15.30 -0.54 -3.37
C ARG A 25 15.22 -1.75 -2.44
N ARG A 26 14.23 -1.79 -1.55
CA ARG A 26 14.00 -2.94 -0.64
C ARG A 26 13.73 -4.24 -1.38
N LEU A 27 13.13 -4.17 -2.57
CA LEU A 27 12.91 -5.33 -3.44
C LEU A 27 14.10 -5.66 -4.35
N GLY A 28 15.20 -4.89 -4.30
CA GLY A 28 16.35 -5.08 -5.19
C GLY A 28 16.04 -4.79 -6.66
N LEU A 29 14.99 -4.00 -6.95
CA LEU A 29 14.55 -3.77 -8.32
C LEU A 29 15.26 -2.57 -8.95
N THR A 30 15.66 -2.74 -10.21
CA THR A 30 16.04 -1.64 -11.10
C THR A 30 14.80 -0.90 -11.61
N GLN A 31 14.97 0.33 -12.10
CA GLN A 31 13.88 1.06 -12.75
C GLN A 31 13.33 0.27 -13.97
N LYS A 32 14.21 -0.34 -14.77
CA LYS A 32 13.82 -1.17 -15.93
C LYS A 32 12.92 -2.34 -15.54
N GLN A 33 13.22 -3.00 -14.41
CA GLN A 33 12.38 -4.10 -13.93
C GLN A 33 11.01 -3.61 -13.46
N VAL A 34 10.92 -2.45 -12.82
CA VAL A 34 9.62 -1.86 -12.45
C VAL A 34 8.82 -1.49 -13.70
N VAL A 35 9.45 -0.88 -14.71
CA VAL A 35 8.81 -0.59 -16.00
C VAL A 35 8.30 -1.86 -16.68
N SER A 36 9.10 -2.93 -16.67
CA SER A 36 8.68 -4.23 -17.22
C SER A 36 7.50 -4.81 -16.44
N ARG A 37 7.47 -4.70 -15.11
CA ARG A 37 6.33 -5.12 -14.28
C ARG A 37 5.07 -4.33 -14.62
N LEU A 38 5.18 -3.01 -14.75
CA LEU A 38 4.06 -2.14 -15.15
C LEU A 38 3.53 -2.49 -16.55
N GLY A 39 4.43 -2.80 -17.49
CA GLY A 39 4.02 -3.26 -18.83
C GLY A 39 3.19 -4.55 -18.81
N ARG A 40 3.49 -5.48 -17.90
CA ARG A 40 2.67 -6.70 -17.70
C ARG A 40 1.29 -6.42 -17.12
N LEU A 41 1.08 -5.25 -16.51
CA LEU A 41 -0.22 -4.77 -16.02
C LEU A 41 -0.94 -3.91 -17.07
N GLY A 42 -0.41 -3.80 -18.30
CA GLY A 42 -0.95 -2.95 -19.35
C GLY A 42 -0.57 -1.47 -19.23
N VAL A 43 0.27 -1.10 -18.28
CA VAL A 43 0.74 0.29 -18.11
C VAL A 43 1.98 0.53 -18.96
N LEU A 44 1.79 1.24 -20.07
CA LEU A 44 2.89 1.71 -20.89
C LEU A 44 3.61 2.88 -20.20
N THR A 45 4.85 2.66 -19.81
CA THR A 45 5.72 3.66 -19.19
C THR A 45 7.16 3.48 -19.64
N THR A 46 8.01 4.46 -19.37
CA THR A 46 9.43 4.43 -19.74
C THR A 46 10.31 4.56 -18.50
N ASN A 47 11.59 4.19 -18.61
CA ASN A 47 12.57 4.43 -17.54
C ASN A 47 12.69 5.91 -17.20
N LYS A 48 12.59 6.79 -18.21
CA LYS A 48 12.58 8.25 -18.02
C LYS A 48 11.36 8.69 -17.21
N ALA A 49 10.17 8.22 -17.59
CA ALA A 49 8.94 8.53 -16.87
C ALA A 49 8.97 8.01 -15.43
N LEU A 50 9.44 6.77 -15.21
CA LEU A 50 9.61 6.24 -13.86
C LEU A 50 10.62 7.07 -13.07
N SER A 51 11.77 7.41 -13.66
CA SER A 51 12.75 8.28 -13.00
C SER A 51 12.15 9.65 -12.64
N SER A 52 11.41 10.29 -13.53
CA SER A 52 10.68 11.54 -13.24
C SER A 52 9.74 11.37 -12.06
N LEU A 53 8.97 10.27 -12.01
CA LEU A 53 8.08 9.95 -10.88
C LEU A 53 8.84 9.81 -9.56
N GLU A 54 10.01 9.13 -9.56
CA GLU A 54 10.83 8.96 -8.34
C GLU A 54 11.44 10.28 -7.85
N HIS A 55 11.50 11.31 -8.69
CA HIS A 55 12.01 12.65 -8.37
C HIS A 55 10.90 13.70 -8.26
N GLY A 56 9.63 13.28 -8.25
CA GLY A 56 8.48 14.16 -8.00
C GLY A 56 7.90 14.87 -9.21
N ALA A 57 8.41 14.62 -10.41
CA ALA A 57 7.86 15.15 -11.65
C ALA A 57 6.82 14.17 -12.24
N GLY A 58 5.62 14.67 -12.52
CA GLY A 58 4.60 13.92 -13.26
C GLY A 58 3.91 12.80 -12.46
N LEU A 59 3.78 12.94 -11.13
CA LEU A 59 3.00 11.98 -10.32
C LEU A 59 1.55 11.95 -10.79
N ASP A 60 1.19 10.85 -11.44
CA ASP A 60 -0.17 10.56 -11.87
C ASP A 60 -0.85 9.67 -10.84
N VAL A 61 -1.85 10.22 -10.15
CA VAL A 61 -2.65 9.51 -9.14
C VAL A 61 -3.33 8.28 -9.73
N ALA A 62 -3.70 8.34 -11.02
CA ALA A 62 -4.33 7.22 -11.70
C ALA A 62 -3.42 5.99 -11.82
N LYS A 63 -2.09 6.17 -11.75
CA LYS A 63 -1.10 5.08 -11.86
C LYS A 63 -0.68 4.51 -10.51
N LEU A 64 -1.14 5.08 -9.40
CA LEU A 64 -0.78 4.61 -8.06
C LEU A 64 -1.20 3.16 -7.79
N PRO A 65 -2.38 2.68 -8.21
CA PRO A 65 -2.76 1.29 -8.02
C PRO A 65 -1.79 0.32 -8.70
N GLU A 66 -1.41 0.59 -9.95
CA GLU A 66 -0.52 -0.27 -10.73
C GLU A 66 0.93 -0.17 -10.23
N LEU A 67 1.36 1.00 -9.77
CA LEU A 67 2.64 1.17 -9.08
C LEU A 67 2.69 0.37 -7.78
N ALA A 68 1.63 0.42 -6.98
CA ALA A 68 1.54 -0.36 -5.74
C ALA A 68 1.60 -1.86 -6.04
N HIS A 69 0.87 -2.33 -7.06
CA HIS A 69 0.93 -3.72 -7.49
C HIS A 69 2.33 -4.13 -7.98
N ALA A 70 2.96 -3.33 -8.86
CA ALA A 70 4.29 -3.62 -9.39
C ALA A 70 5.38 -3.67 -8.29
N LEU A 71 5.19 -2.93 -7.20
CA LEU A 71 6.08 -2.84 -6.03
C LEU A 71 5.64 -3.70 -4.84
N GLU A 72 4.69 -4.62 -5.06
CA GLU A 72 4.20 -5.56 -4.05
C GLU A 72 3.87 -4.85 -2.72
N CYS A 73 3.17 -3.72 -2.80
CA CYS A 73 2.73 -2.92 -1.67
C CYS A 73 1.32 -2.34 -1.86
N THR A 74 0.82 -1.61 -0.86
CA THR A 74 -0.47 -0.93 -0.89
C THR A 74 -0.36 0.55 -1.29
N VAL A 75 -1.45 1.10 -1.84
CA VAL A 75 -1.54 2.54 -2.13
C VAL A 75 -1.46 3.36 -0.85
N THR A 76 -2.01 2.88 0.26
CA THR A 76 -1.96 3.51 1.58
C THR A 76 -0.54 3.64 2.10
N TYR A 77 0.31 2.64 1.86
CA TYR A 77 1.75 2.72 2.12
C TYR A 77 2.43 3.79 1.26
N LEU A 78 2.17 3.82 -0.06
CA LEU A 78 2.74 4.84 -0.95
C LEU A 78 2.32 6.26 -0.56
N LEU A 79 1.08 6.43 -0.11
CA LEU A 79 0.58 7.71 0.39
C LEU A 79 1.16 8.07 1.77
N GLY A 80 1.92 7.18 2.41
CA GLY A 80 2.49 7.36 3.75
C GLY A 80 1.45 7.38 4.85
N MET A 81 0.31 6.70 4.64
CA MET A 81 -0.70 6.50 5.67
C MET A 81 -0.35 5.33 6.58
N THR A 82 0.47 4.39 6.11
CA THR A 82 1.02 3.31 6.92
C THR A 82 2.49 3.06 6.61
N SER A 83 3.22 2.53 7.57
CA SER A 83 4.61 2.09 7.41
C SER A 83 4.72 0.64 6.94
N ASP A 84 3.66 -0.16 7.07
CA ASP A 84 3.62 -1.54 6.58
C ASP A 84 3.22 -1.58 5.10
N PRO A 85 4.09 -2.08 4.18
CA PRO A 85 3.77 -2.17 2.76
C PRO A 85 2.57 -3.08 2.46
N ARG A 86 2.17 -3.98 3.36
CA ARG A 86 1.05 -4.91 3.15
C ARG A 86 -0.22 -4.50 3.88
N SER A 87 -0.17 -3.49 4.74
CA SER A 87 -1.35 -2.98 5.43
C SER A 87 -2.17 -2.04 4.55
N TRP A 88 -3.48 -2.23 4.54
CA TRP A 88 -4.43 -1.28 3.95
C TRP A 88 -4.91 -0.26 5.00
N ALA A 89 -4.82 -0.58 6.28
CA ALA A 89 -5.25 0.32 7.35
C ALA A 89 -4.20 1.43 7.55
N PRO A 90 -4.61 2.69 7.67
CA PRO A 90 -3.70 3.75 8.11
C PRO A 90 -3.18 3.43 9.52
N ASP A 91 -1.91 3.73 9.78
CA ASP A 91 -1.36 3.64 11.12
C ASP A 91 -2.18 4.58 12.00
N THR A 92 -2.77 4.05 13.07
CA THR A 92 -3.47 4.87 14.05
C THR A 92 -2.40 5.69 14.75
N THR A 93 -2.16 6.93 14.30
CA THR A 93 -1.22 7.81 14.98
C THR A 93 -1.72 7.98 16.41
N PRO A 94 -0.97 7.54 17.44
CA PRO A 94 -1.34 7.82 18.82
C PRO A 94 -1.00 9.28 19.13
N ALA A 95 -1.60 10.23 18.41
CA ALA A 95 -1.44 11.67 18.68
C ALA A 95 -2.07 12.10 20.02
N SER A 96 -2.55 11.14 20.84
CA SER A 96 -3.17 11.39 22.15
C SER A 96 -2.79 10.40 23.25
N GLN A 97 -1.87 9.45 23.04
CA GLN A 97 -1.44 8.49 24.08
C GLN A 97 -0.04 8.76 24.66
N GLN A 98 0.47 9.98 24.53
CA GLN A 98 1.68 10.45 25.23
C GLN A 98 1.41 11.70 26.07
N GLN A 99 0.36 11.65 26.89
CA GLN A 99 0.34 12.28 28.20
C GLN A 99 -0.09 11.21 29.21
N GLY A 100 0.75 10.19 29.38
CA GLY A 100 0.72 9.44 30.64
C GLY A 100 0.97 10.41 31.79
N PRO A 101 0.34 10.22 32.97
CA PRO A 101 0.54 11.10 34.11
C PRO A 101 2.04 11.16 34.42
N ARG A 102 2.68 12.31 34.14
CA ARG A 102 3.98 12.61 34.70
C ARG A 102 3.80 12.66 36.21
N ASP A 103 4.47 11.74 36.90
CA ASP A 103 4.90 11.83 38.28
C ASP A 103 3.85 12.34 39.28
N GLN A 104 2.96 11.44 39.70
CA GLN A 104 2.55 11.38 41.11
C GLN A 104 3.26 10.21 41.79
N SER A 105 4.59 10.16 41.67
CA SER A 105 5.43 9.30 42.50
C SER A 105 6.06 10.14 43.61
N ALA A 106 5.22 10.58 44.54
CA ALA A 106 5.62 11.11 45.84
C ALA A 106 4.50 10.90 46.89
N ALA A 107 3.97 9.68 47.00
CA ALA A 107 3.16 9.26 48.15
C ALA A 107 3.05 7.73 48.25
N ALA A 108 4.19 7.02 48.24
CA ALA A 108 4.23 5.64 48.66
C ALA A 108 4.35 5.57 50.19
N ALA A 109 3.23 5.59 50.92
CA ALA A 109 3.14 5.06 52.29
C ALA A 109 1.68 5.00 52.79
N ASN A 110 0.89 4.03 52.31
CA ASN A 110 0.04 3.19 53.17
C ASN A 110 -0.81 2.22 52.33
N ARG A 111 -0.44 0.94 52.38
CA ARG A 111 -1.31 -0.18 52.02
C ARG A 111 -1.95 -0.72 53.29
N PRO A 112 -3.18 -1.26 53.19
CA PRO A 112 -3.30 -2.69 53.49
C PRO A 112 -3.64 -3.52 52.26
N ARG A 113 -3.09 -4.73 52.26
CA ARG A 113 -3.20 -5.78 51.24
C ARG A 113 -4.45 -6.61 51.52
N VAL A 114 -5.27 -6.87 50.49
CA VAL A 114 -6.33 -7.89 50.54
C VAL A 114 -6.15 -8.87 49.37
N PRO A 115 -6.16 -10.18 49.61
CA PRO A 115 -6.06 -11.20 48.56
C PRO A 115 -7.45 -11.63 48.08
N GLY A 116 -7.64 -11.80 46.77
CA GLY A 116 -8.83 -12.49 46.27
C GLY A 116 -9.12 -12.33 44.79
N ALA A 117 -9.23 -13.48 44.13
CA ALA A 117 -9.98 -13.75 42.89
C ALA A 117 -9.40 -13.30 41.54
N VAL A 118 -8.76 -14.27 40.88
CA VAL A 118 -8.71 -14.41 39.43
C VAL A 118 -10.09 -14.89 38.94
N PRO A 119 -10.56 -14.44 37.77
CA PRO A 119 -11.23 -15.38 36.89
C PRO A 119 -10.61 -15.42 35.50
N ALA A 120 -10.61 -16.65 35.00
CA ALA A 120 -10.13 -17.09 33.72
C ALA A 120 -11.03 -16.62 32.55
N GLY A 121 -10.41 -16.53 31.38
CA GLY A 121 -11.03 -16.98 30.14
C GLY A 121 -12.00 -16.02 29.47
N VAL A 122 -11.47 -15.10 28.65
CA VAL A 122 -12.16 -14.65 27.43
C VAL A 122 -11.15 -14.65 26.29
N ARG A 123 -11.24 -15.66 25.42
CA ARG A 123 -10.51 -15.74 24.15
C ARG A 123 -11.27 -14.90 23.11
N PRO A 124 -10.62 -14.02 22.34
CA PRO A 124 -11.30 -13.32 21.25
C PRO A 124 -11.62 -14.25 20.07
N ASP A 125 -12.86 -14.16 19.60
CA ASP A 125 -13.58 -14.99 18.64
C ASP A 125 -13.25 -14.71 17.15
N TRP A 126 -11.96 -14.53 16.81
CA TRP A 126 -11.54 -14.38 15.40
C TRP A 126 -11.10 -15.70 14.76
N ALA A 127 -11.19 -16.82 15.49
CA ALA A 127 -10.82 -18.17 15.03
C ALA A 127 -11.88 -18.85 14.13
N ARG A 128 -12.92 -18.15 13.68
CA ARG A 128 -13.82 -18.63 12.61
C ARG A 128 -13.36 -18.12 11.25
N ARG A 129 -12.46 -18.85 10.60
CA ARG A 129 -12.32 -18.81 9.13
C ARG A 129 -13.42 -19.69 8.54
N PRO A 130 -14.29 -19.20 7.65
CA PRO A 130 -14.90 -20.07 6.67
C PRO A 130 -13.89 -20.33 5.55
N ASP A 131 -13.65 -21.62 5.36
CA ASP A 131 -13.08 -22.24 4.19
C ASP A 131 -13.74 -21.71 2.91
N LEU A 132 -12.94 -21.22 1.96
CA LEU A 132 -13.31 -21.00 0.57
C LEU A 132 -12.12 -21.38 -0.31
N ALA A 133 -11.63 -22.60 -0.11
CA ALA A 133 -11.03 -23.33 -1.21
C ALA A 133 -12.12 -23.79 -2.18
N ARG A 134 -11.74 -23.85 -3.46
CA ARG A 134 -12.44 -24.47 -4.60
C ARG A 134 -13.65 -23.75 -5.19
N ARG A 135 -13.40 -23.11 -6.33
CA ARG A 135 -14.07 -23.47 -7.59
C ARG A 135 -13.12 -23.24 -8.78
N SER A 136 -12.37 -24.29 -9.11
CA SER A 136 -11.93 -24.54 -10.49
C SER A 136 -13.12 -25.07 -11.27
N ALA A 137 -13.46 -24.44 -12.40
CA ALA A 137 -14.14 -25.06 -13.54
C ALA A 137 -14.10 -24.10 -14.74
N ALA A 138 -13.06 -24.22 -15.57
CA ALA A 138 -13.20 -24.14 -17.03
C ALA A 138 -13.43 -25.59 -17.51
N PRO A 139 -14.15 -25.89 -18.62
CA PRO A 139 -13.80 -25.41 -19.97
C PRO A 139 -14.99 -25.16 -20.92
N GLY A 140 -14.70 -24.62 -22.11
CA GLY A 140 -15.62 -24.62 -23.27
C GLY A 140 -15.46 -23.37 -24.15
N LEU A 141 -14.47 -23.32 -25.05
CA LEU A 141 -14.53 -23.69 -26.48
C LEU A 141 -15.34 -22.74 -27.38
N VAL A 142 -14.63 -22.30 -28.44
CA VAL A 142 -15.01 -21.79 -29.76
C VAL A 142 -15.65 -20.39 -29.90
N ASN A 143 -14.91 -19.47 -30.53
CA ASN A 143 -15.11 -19.26 -31.97
C ASN A 143 -13.91 -18.56 -32.62
N ALA A 144 -13.42 -19.17 -33.70
CA ALA A 144 -12.42 -18.63 -34.59
C ALA A 144 -13.12 -18.19 -35.88
N HIS A 145 -12.90 -16.94 -36.33
CA HIS A 145 -12.50 -16.65 -37.71
C HIS A 145 -12.12 -15.17 -37.93
N PRO A 146 -11.15 -14.88 -38.82
CA PRO A 146 -10.70 -13.54 -39.18
C PRO A 146 -11.36 -13.03 -40.48
N PRO A 147 -11.29 -11.72 -40.76
CA PRO A 147 -11.29 -11.23 -42.15
C PRO A 147 -9.96 -10.50 -42.47
N THR A 148 -9.14 -11.13 -43.30
CA THR A 148 -8.87 -10.79 -44.71
C THR A 148 -7.97 -9.57 -44.94
N ARG A 149 -6.75 -9.91 -45.37
CA ARG A 149 -5.75 -9.06 -46.00
C ARG A 149 -6.28 -8.66 -47.39
N ASN A 150 -6.24 -7.38 -47.75
CA ASN A 150 -6.32 -6.96 -49.15
C ASN A 150 -4.99 -6.33 -49.58
N PRO A 151 -4.46 -6.69 -50.77
CA PRO A 151 -3.19 -6.18 -51.29
C PRO A 151 -3.34 -4.79 -51.96
N PRO A 152 -2.21 -4.07 -52.22
CA PRO A 152 -2.23 -2.76 -52.87
C PRO A 152 -2.45 -2.87 -54.40
N PRO A 153 -2.99 -1.83 -55.06
CA PRO A 153 -2.88 -1.70 -56.51
C PRO A 153 -1.53 -1.07 -56.92
N SER A 154 -0.94 -1.61 -57.99
CA SER A 154 0.22 -1.09 -58.71
C SER A 154 -0.16 0.00 -59.72
N ALA A 155 0.61 1.08 -59.76
CA ALA A 155 1.10 1.78 -60.96
C ALA A 155 2.09 2.87 -60.50
#